data_AF-A0A537RWH4-F1
#
_entry.id   AF-A0A537RWH4-F1
#
_cell.length_a   1.000
_cell.length_b   1.000
_cell.length_c   1.000
_cell.angle_alpha   90.00
_cell.angle_beta   90.00
_cell.angle_gamma   90.00
#
_symmetry.space_group_name_H-M   'P 1'
#
loop_
_entity.id
_entity.type
_entity.pdbx_description
1 polymer ?
#
loop_
_entity_poly.entity_id
_entity_poly.type
_entity_poly.pdbx_seq_one_letter_code
_entity_poly.pdbx_strand_id
1 'polypeptide(L)'
;MRGATAAHPTGYERLRNPRLNKGTAFTEAERRAYGLEGLLPPAVTKIELQVARRHAEIANLDNDLLKYLVLTDLQARNETLFYAVLMSDPATYLPLVYTPTVGEACQKFAHIYREARGMYLPITARGRLRELLGHWPEKDVRFIVVTDGERILGLGDLGAGGMGIPIGKLALYTACAGVPPQYCLPVVLDVGTNNTALLEDPLYLGLRQNRVRGAEYTEFVDEFVAAVQALYPKCCIQWEDFANLNAVPILARYRDKVCTYNDDIQGTAGVALAGILAASRITGTKLTDQRLLFLGGGSAGTGIAELISLAMAREGLDIAEAHRRNALFDINGLLVSSRTDLADFQKPFAQDRPPIGTF
;
A
#
# COMPACT_ATOMS: atom_id res chain seq x y z
N MET A 1 -8.94 14.51 34.24
CA MET A 1 -9.75 15.72 33.99
C MET A 1 -10.78 15.40 32.94
N ARG A 2 -12.06 15.69 33.22
CA ARG A 2 -13.20 15.40 32.34
C ARG A 2 -13.02 16.17 31.02
N GLY A 3 -13.11 15.47 29.90
CA GLY A 3 -12.92 16.01 28.57
C GLY A 3 -13.95 17.09 28.26
N ALA A 4 -13.46 18.25 27.80
CA ALA A 4 -14.31 19.19 27.08
C ALA A 4 -14.94 18.44 25.92
N THR A 5 -16.27 18.42 25.84
CA THR A 5 -16.98 18.03 24.62
C THR A 5 -16.47 18.92 23.51
N ALA A 6 -15.65 18.38 22.60
CA ALA A 6 -15.17 19.14 21.45
C ALA A 6 -16.38 19.71 20.73
N ALA A 7 -16.47 21.04 20.67
CA ALA A 7 -17.55 21.70 19.96
C ALA A 7 -17.60 21.16 18.53
N HIS A 8 -18.79 20.78 18.04
CA HIS A 8 -18.93 20.36 16.66
C HIS A 8 -18.51 21.53 15.76
N PRO A 9 -17.58 21.35 14.81
CA PRO A 9 -17.11 22.44 13.98
C PRO A 9 -18.28 23.00 13.15
N THR A 10 -18.30 24.32 13.01
CA THR A 10 -19.30 25.11 12.28
C THR A 10 -18.61 25.97 11.22
N GLY A 11 -19.39 26.64 10.35
CA GLY A 11 -18.86 27.56 9.34
C GLY A 11 -17.77 26.93 8.47
N TYR A 12 -16.72 27.71 8.20
CA TYR A 12 -15.58 27.23 7.40
C TYR A 12 -14.77 26.12 8.06
N GLU A 13 -14.76 25.98 9.39
CA GLU A 13 -14.06 24.87 10.05
C GLU A 13 -14.70 23.52 9.68
N ARG A 14 -16.03 23.50 9.58
CA ARG A 14 -16.75 22.31 9.12
C ARG A 14 -16.51 22.03 7.64
N LEU A 15 -16.53 23.07 6.80
CA LEU A 15 -16.29 22.95 5.36
C LEU A 15 -14.86 22.50 5.02
N ARG A 16 -13.89 22.80 5.89
CA ARG A 16 -12.50 22.37 5.77
C ARG A 16 -12.22 21.00 6.38
N ASN A 17 -13.17 20.40 7.09
CA ASN A 17 -13.02 19.05 7.62
C ASN A 17 -13.52 18.01 6.58
N PRO A 18 -12.64 17.24 5.92
CA PRO A 18 -13.02 16.31 4.86
C PRO A 18 -14.02 15.23 5.28
N ARG A 19 -14.04 14.85 6.56
CA ARG A 19 -14.95 13.82 7.08
C ARG A 19 -16.36 14.33 7.33
N LEU A 20 -16.48 15.63 7.60
CA LEU A 20 -17.76 16.26 7.94
C LEU A 20 -18.35 17.04 6.76
N ASN A 21 -17.51 17.48 5.83
CA ASN A 21 -17.91 18.28 4.70
C ASN A 21 -18.77 17.48 3.72
N LYS A 22 -20.01 17.94 3.49
CA LYS A 22 -20.93 17.41 2.47
C LYS A 22 -21.01 18.30 1.23
N GLY A 23 -20.33 19.44 1.22
CA GLY A 23 -20.44 20.46 0.17
C GLY A 23 -21.91 20.87 -0.06
N THR A 24 -22.34 20.87 -1.32
CA THR A 24 -23.73 21.21 -1.69
C THR A 24 -24.79 20.22 -1.19
N ALA A 25 -24.40 19.08 -0.60
CA ALA A 25 -25.32 18.09 -0.03
C ALA A 25 -25.72 18.36 1.43
N PHE A 26 -25.20 19.41 2.07
CA PHE A 26 -25.81 19.90 3.31
C PHE A 26 -27.24 20.36 3.05
N THR A 27 -28.19 19.80 3.80
CA THR A 27 -29.60 20.22 3.80
C THR A 27 -29.75 21.64 4.35
N GLU A 28 -30.85 22.32 4.06
CA GLU A 28 -31.11 23.66 4.59
C GLU A 28 -31.09 23.69 6.13
N ALA A 29 -31.65 22.66 6.78
CA ALA A 29 -31.64 22.54 8.23
C ALA A 29 -30.21 22.40 8.78
N GLU A 30 -29.35 21.59 8.16
CA GLU A 30 -27.94 21.49 8.53
C GLU A 30 -27.21 22.81 8.28
N ARG A 31 -27.51 23.52 7.19
CA ARG A 31 -26.88 24.81 6.91
C ARG A 31 -27.21 25.85 7.97
N ARG A 32 -28.47 25.92 8.44
CA ARG A 32 -28.86 26.74 9.60
C ARG A 32 -28.11 26.32 10.86
N ALA A 33 -28.18 25.03 11.20
CA ALA A 33 -27.62 24.50 12.43
C ALA A 33 -26.09 24.68 12.53
N TYR A 34 -25.38 24.60 11.41
CA TYR A 34 -23.92 24.69 11.38
C TYR A 34 -23.38 26.04 10.87
N GLY A 35 -24.24 27.05 10.70
CA GLY A 35 -23.82 28.39 10.25
C GLY A 35 -23.20 28.41 8.84
N LEU A 36 -23.80 27.67 7.91
CA LEU A 36 -23.35 27.53 6.51
C LEU A 36 -24.20 28.32 5.51
N GLU A 37 -25.30 28.93 5.96
CA GLU A 37 -26.10 29.83 5.12
C GLU A 37 -25.24 31.01 4.64
N GLY A 38 -25.31 31.34 3.35
CA GLY A 38 -24.45 32.33 2.71
C GLY A 38 -23.04 31.85 2.35
N LEU A 39 -22.58 30.70 2.86
CA LEU A 39 -21.26 30.13 2.55
C LEU A 39 -21.26 29.13 1.39
N LEU A 40 -22.44 28.65 0.99
CA LEU A 40 -22.62 27.65 -0.07
C LEU A 40 -23.65 28.16 -1.10
N PRO A 41 -23.53 27.76 -2.39
CA PRO A 41 -24.59 27.99 -3.37
C PRO A 41 -25.96 27.51 -2.87
N PRO A 42 -27.06 28.19 -3.17
CA PRO A 42 -28.36 27.95 -2.52
C PRO A 42 -28.95 26.57 -2.83
N ALA A 43 -28.63 25.98 -3.99
CA ALA A 43 -29.12 24.66 -4.35
C ALA A 43 -28.57 23.57 -3.41
N VAL A 44 -29.47 22.77 -2.83
CA VAL A 44 -29.15 21.52 -2.14
C VAL A 44 -29.14 20.39 -3.17
N THR A 45 -28.06 19.62 -3.22
CA THR A 45 -27.89 18.54 -4.21
C THR A 45 -27.69 17.20 -3.55
N LYS A 46 -28.24 16.13 -4.12
CA LYS A 46 -27.93 14.77 -3.67
C LYS A 46 -26.53 14.33 -4.06
N ILE A 47 -26.01 13.30 -3.40
CA ILE A 47 -24.64 12.80 -3.64
C ILE A 47 -24.46 12.29 -5.07
N GLU A 48 -25.49 11.70 -5.68
CA GLU A 48 -25.43 11.19 -7.05
C GLU A 48 -25.15 12.31 -8.06
N LEU A 49 -25.72 13.51 -7.84
CA LEU A 49 -25.45 14.67 -8.68
C LEU A 49 -24.05 15.25 -8.42
N GLN A 50 -23.54 15.17 -7.19
CA GLN A 50 -22.16 15.55 -6.90
C GLN A 50 -21.17 14.59 -7.58
N VAL A 51 -21.46 13.29 -7.56
CA VAL A 51 -20.70 12.27 -8.28
C VAL A 51 -20.72 12.57 -9.78
N ALA A 52 -21.89 12.77 -10.39
CA ALA A 52 -21.99 13.09 -11.82
C ALA A 52 -21.17 14.33 -12.24
N ARG A 53 -21.11 15.37 -11.39
CA ARG A 53 -20.24 16.55 -11.63
C ARG A 53 -18.75 16.19 -11.63
N ARG A 54 -18.32 15.31 -10.72
CA ARG A 54 -16.93 14.83 -10.65
C ARG A 54 -16.58 13.97 -11.85
N HIS A 55 -17.50 13.09 -12.28
CA HIS A 55 -17.35 12.34 -13.54
C HIS A 55 -17.13 13.28 -14.73
N ALA A 56 -17.99 14.28 -14.89
CA ALA A 56 -17.87 15.24 -15.99
C ALA A 56 -16.57 16.05 -15.94
N GLU A 57 -16.12 16.47 -14.75
CA GLU A 57 -14.85 17.17 -14.59
C GLU A 57 -13.65 16.28 -14.94
N ILE A 58 -13.59 15.06 -14.40
CA ILE A 58 -12.48 14.13 -14.58
C ILE A 58 -12.38 13.65 -16.03
N ALA A 59 -13.51 13.43 -16.70
CA ALA A 59 -13.54 13.03 -18.11
C ALA A 59 -12.97 14.11 -19.06
N ASN A 60 -12.95 15.37 -18.65
CA ASN A 60 -12.40 16.48 -19.44
C ASN A 60 -10.90 16.73 -19.21
N LEU A 61 -10.22 15.89 -18.43
CA LEU A 61 -8.78 16.03 -18.16
C LEU A 61 -7.95 15.18 -19.13
N ASP A 62 -6.85 15.77 -19.61
CA ASP A 62 -6.05 15.24 -20.71
C ASP A 62 -5.26 13.96 -20.37
N ASN A 63 -4.90 13.77 -19.11
CA ASN A 63 -4.07 12.63 -18.69
C ASN A 63 -4.42 12.16 -17.28
N ASP A 64 -4.01 10.94 -16.95
CA ASP A 64 -4.38 10.28 -15.72
C ASP A 64 -3.73 10.89 -14.48
N LEU A 65 -2.54 11.50 -14.60
CA LEU A 65 -1.92 12.23 -13.49
C LEU A 65 -2.76 13.45 -13.08
N LEU A 66 -3.31 14.21 -14.03
CA LEU A 66 -4.24 15.31 -13.73
C LEU A 66 -5.51 14.79 -13.04
N LYS A 67 -6.04 13.64 -13.48
CA LYS A 67 -7.20 13.00 -12.85
C LYS A 67 -6.87 12.55 -11.41
N TYR A 68 -5.69 11.96 -11.19
CA TYR A 68 -5.19 11.60 -9.87
C TYR A 68 -5.13 12.82 -8.93
N LEU A 69 -4.65 13.97 -9.42
CA LEU A 69 -4.57 15.20 -8.63
C LEU A 69 -5.95 15.72 -8.23
N VAL A 70 -6.92 15.71 -9.15
CA VAL A 70 -8.31 16.09 -8.83
C VAL A 70 -8.94 15.13 -7.81
N LEU A 71 -8.66 13.83 -7.91
CA LEU A 71 -9.14 12.83 -6.95
C LEU A 71 -8.49 13.00 -5.57
N THR A 72 -7.19 13.30 -5.52
CA THR A 72 -6.46 13.56 -4.27
C THR A 72 -6.99 14.83 -3.58
N ASP A 73 -7.18 15.91 -4.34
CA ASP A 73 -7.82 17.14 -3.83
C ASP A 73 -9.25 16.88 -3.36
N LEU A 74 -10.00 16.00 -4.04
CA LEU A 74 -11.34 15.62 -3.63
C LEU A 74 -11.30 14.87 -2.29
N GLN A 75 -10.37 13.93 -2.12
CA GLN A 75 -10.18 13.19 -0.87
C GLN A 75 -9.87 14.11 0.31
N ALA A 76 -9.06 15.16 0.08
CA ALA A 76 -8.72 16.14 1.10
C ALA A 76 -9.84 17.11 1.46
N ARG A 77 -10.80 17.33 0.55
CA ARG A 77 -11.93 18.26 0.77
C ARG A 77 -13.22 17.59 1.23
N ASN A 78 -13.52 16.39 0.73
CA ASN A 78 -14.75 15.65 1.00
C ASN A 78 -14.51 14.16 0.81
N GLU A 79 -14.16 13.49 1.90
CA GLU A 79 -13.79 12.07 1.92
C GLU A 79 -14.96 11.17 1.52
N THR A 80 -16.19 11.53 1.90
CA THR A 80 -17.39 10.77 1.53
C THR A 80 -17.62 10.81 0.02
N LEU A 81 -17.52 11.99 -0.60
CA LEU A 81 -17.70 12.14 -2.04
C LEU A 81 -16.56 11.49 -2.83
N PHE A 82 -15.32 11.54 -2.32
CA PHE A 82 -14.20 10.82 -2.91
C PHE A 82 -14.50 9.32 -3.03
N TYR A 83 -14.87 8.66 -1.93
CA TYR A 83 -15.19 7.23 -1.97
C TYR A 83 -16.45 6.93 -2.81
N ALA A 84 -17.46 7.81 -2.78
CA ALA A 84 -18.64 7.66 -3.63
C ALA A 84 -18.28 7.71 -5.13
N VAL A 85 -17.33 8.55 -5.55
CA VAL A 85 -16.83 8.57 -6.93
C VAL A 85 -16.10 7.28 -7.26
N LEU A 86 -15.15 6.84 -6.44
CA LEU A 86 -14.40 5.59 -6.68
C LEU A 86 -15.34 4.38 -6.80
N MET A 87 -16.33 4.29 -5.92
CA MET A 87 -17.26 3.16 -5.87
C MET A 87 -18.34 3.20 -6.95
N SER A 88 -18.56 4.35 -7.61
CA SER A 88 -19.56 4.48 -8.66
C SER A 88 -19.15 3.81 -9.98
N ASP A 89 -17.85 3.77 -10.27
CA ASP A 89 -17.26 3.04 -11.40
C ASP A 89 -15.83 2.59 -11.05
N PRO A 90 -15.67 1.52 -10.26
CA PRO A 90 -14.36 1.09 -9.78
C PRO A 90 -13.38 0.76 -10.90
N ALA A 91 -13.87 0.25 -12.05
CA ALA A 91 -13.02 -0.13 -13.17
C ALA A 91 -12.31 1.10 -13.78
N THR A 92 -12.97 2.26 -13.77
CA THR A 92 -12.41 3.51 -14.28
C THR A 92 -11.57 4.23 -13.24
N TYR A 93 -12.01 4.28 -11.97
CA TYR A 93 -11.38 5.14 -10.97
C TYR A 93 -10.28 4.47 -10.14
N LEU A 94 -10.33 3.16 -9.88
CA LEU A 94 -9.28 2.49 -9.11
C LEU A 94 -7.90 2.57 -9.79
N PRO A 95 -7.77 2.43 -11.13
CA PRO A 95 -6.48 2.60 -11.80
C PRO A 95 -5.90 4.01 -11.68
N LEU A 96 -6.75 5.02 -11.47
CA LEU A 96 -6.33 6.41 -11.31
C LEU A 96 -5.75 6.68 -9.92
N VAL A 97 -6.31 6.08 -8.86
CA VAL A 97 -5.84 6.27 -7.47
C VAL A 97 -4.85 5.20 -6.99
N TYR A 98 -4.65 4.16 -7.80
CA TYR A 98 -3.68 3.10 -7.57
C TYR A 98 -2.91 2.79 -8.86
N THR A 99 -2.55 1.53 -9.10
CA THR A 99 -1.78 1.14 -10.28
C THR A 99 -2.60 1.28 -11.57
N PRO A 100 -2.03 1.85 -12.66
CA PRO A 100 -0.62 2.25 -12.79
C PRO A 100 -0.32 3.70 -12.38
N THR A 101 -1.32 4.59 -12.33
CA THR A 101 -1.11 6.05 -12.20
C THR A 101 -0.40 6.46 -10.92
N VAL A 102 -0.63 5.75 -9.80
CA VAL A 102 0.07 6.00 -8.54
C VAL A 102 1.59 5.87 -8.65
N GLY A 103 2.09 5.03 -9.56
CA GLY A 103 3.51 4.90 -9.81
C GLY A 103 4.12 6.19 -10.38
N GLU A 104 3.46 6.77 -11.38
CA GLU A 104 3.85 8.08 -11.93
C GLU A 104 3.73 9.18 -10.86
N ALA A 105 2.67 9.15 -10.05
CA ALA A 105 2.49 10.08 -8.94
C ALA A 105 3.63 9.96 -7.91
N CYS A 106 4.12 8.74 -7.61
CA CYS A 106 5.27 8.52 -6.72
C CYS A 106 6.56 9.08 -7.32
N GLN A 107 6.81 8.87 -8.62
CA GLN A 107 8.00 9.42 -9.31
C GLN A 107 8.03 10.95 -9.26
N LYS A 108 6.85 11.57 -9.36
CA LYS A 108 6.69 13.04 -9.36
C LYS A 108 6.27 13.59 -8.00
N PHE A 109 6.29 12.79 -6.93
CA PHE A 109 5.61 13.08 -5.67
C PHE A 109 5.98 14.44 -5.09
N ALA A 110 7.27 14.75 -5.07
CA ALA A 110 7.79 16.02 -4.58
C ALA A 110 7.30 17.23 -5.39
N HIS A 111 7.19 17.09 -6.72
CA HIS A 111 6.76 18.15 -7.64
C HIS A 111 5.26 18.40 -7.61
N ILE A 112 4.48 17.37 -7.24
CA ILE A 112 3.02 17.44 -7.21
C ILE A 112 2.45 17.51 -5.78
N TYR A 113 3.31 17.61 -4.77
CA TYR A 113 2.90 17.65 -3.37
C TYR A 113 2.05 18.90 -3.09
N ARG A 114 0.86 18.69 -2.53
CA ARG A 114 -0.11 19.75 -2.24
C ARG A 114 -0.52 19.79 -0.78
N GLU A 115 -0.79 18.63 -0.20
CA GLU A 115 -1.28 18.50 1.17
C GLU A 115 -0.71 17.25 1.83
N ALA A 116 -0.46 17.34 3.13
CA ALA A 116 0.03 16.23 3.92
C ALA A 116 -1.03 15.13 4.04
N ARG A 117 -0.65 13.89 3.75
CA ARG A 117 -1.47 12.70 4.02
C ARG A 117 -0.58 11.55 4.46
N GLY A 118 -0.89 10.97 5.62
CA GLY A 118 -0.05 9.96 6.26
C GLY A 118 1.08 10.55 7.09
N MET A 119 2.04 9.70 7.43
CA MET A 119 3.16 10.04 8.31
C MET A 119 4.50 9.66 7.70
N TYR A 120 5.43 10.60 7.75
CA TYR A 120 6.81 10.41 7.30
C TYR A 120 7.70 10.28 8.54
N LEU A 121 8.32 9.11 8.69
CA LEU A 121 9.15 8.78 9.85
C LEU A 121 10.61 8.69 9.40
N PRO A 122 11.40 9.77 9.52
CA PRO A 122 12.80 9.74 9.12
C PRO A 122 13.65 8.99 10.13
N ILE A 123 14.69 8.30 9.67
CA ILE A 123 15.61 7.57 10.55
C ILE A 123 16.34 8.49 11.55
N THR A 124 16.48 9.78 11.23
CA THR A 124 17.02 10.81 12.12
C THR A 124 16.13 11.07 13.34
N ALA A 125 14.90 10.54 13.37
CA ALA A 125 14.00 10.59 14.51
C ALA A 125 14.01 9.32 15.37
N ARG A 126 14.97 8.40 15.17
CA ARG A 126 15.18 7.23 16.04
C ARG A 126 15.20 7.64 17.51
N GLY A 127 14.52 6.87 18.36
CA GLY A 127 14.26 7.16 19.77
C GLY A 127 13.00 8.00 20.04
N ARG A 128 12.33 8.51 18.99
CA ARG A 128 11.12 9.34 19.09
C ARG A 128 9.94 8.83 18.27
N LEU A 129 9.98 7.62 17.71
CA LEU A 129 8.89 7.15 16.84
C LEU A 129 7.55 7.06 17.55
N ARG A 130 7.54 6.69 18.83
CA ARG A 130 6.31 6.69 19.66
C ARG A 130 5.72 8.09 19.84
N GLU A 131 6.57 9.10 20.03
CA GLU A 131 6.12 10.50 20.13
C GLU A 131 5.50 10.92 18.80
N LEU A 132 6.22 10.73 17.69
CA LEU A 132 5.78 11.13 16.36
C LEU A 132 4.47 10.44 15.97
N LEU A 133 4.38 9.12 16.11
CA LEU A 133 3.16 8.36 15.84
C LEU A 133 1.98 8.83 16.70
N GLY A 134 2.25 9.33 17.92
CA GLY A 134 1.24 9.91 18.81
C GLY A 134 0.60 11.20 18.30
N HIS A 135 1.23 11.89 17.34
CA HIS A 135 0.68 13.09 16.69
C HIS A 135 -0.47 12.78 15.72
N TRP A 136 -0.62 11.52 15.28
CA TRP A 136 -1.76 11.14 14.45
C TRP A 136 -3.09 11.44 15.20
N PRO A 137 -4.06 12.11 14.55
CA PRO A 137 -5.27 12.55 15.22
C PRO A 137 -6.16 11.38 15.67
N GLU A 138 -6.15 10.26 14.92
CA GLU A 138 -6.92 9.07 15.27
C GLU A 138 -6.23 8.21 16.32
N LYS A 139 -6.97 7.81 17.35
CA LYS A 139 -6.44 6.97 18.42
C LYS A 139 -6.75 5.48 18.25
N ASP A 140 -7.72 5.13 17.42
CA ASP A 140 -8.11 3.73 17.10
C ASP A 140 -7.64 3.35 15.69
N VAL A 141 -6.33 3.37 15.44
CA VAL A 141 -5.77 2.91 14.16
C VAL A 141 -5.82 1.38 14.11
N ARG A 142 -6.33 0.81 13.01
CA ARG A 142 -6.48 -0.64 12.82
C ARG A 142 -5.70 -1.17 11.62
N PHE A 143 -5.37 -0.32 10.65
CA PHE A 143 -4.59 -0.70 9.48
C PHE A 143 -3.54 0.35 9.20
N ILE A 144 -2.28 -0.08 9.20
CA ILE A 144 -1.16 0.71 8.69
C ILE A 144 -0.67 0.02 7.44
N VAL A 145 -0.55 0.78 6.35
CA VAL A 145 0.27 0.38 5.20
C VAL A 145 1.53 1.21 5.29
N VAL A 146 2.67 0.51 5.33
CA VAL A 146 3.99 1.12 5.49
C VAL A 146 4.91 0.69 4.36
N THR A 147 5.72 1.61 3.87
CA THR A 147 6.78 1.37 2.90
C THR A 147 8.06 2.13 3.29
N ASP A 148 9.22 1.68 2.83
CA ASP A 148 10.45 2.49 2.83
C ASP A 148 10.77 3.08 1.44
N GLY A 149 9.89 2.86 0.46
CA GLY A 149 9.99 3.40 -0.89
C GLY A 149 11.11 2.79 -1.74
N GLU A 150 11.75 1.69 -1.32
CA GLU A 150 12.94 1.17 -2.01
C GLU A 150 12.61 0.43 -3.31
N ARG A 151 11.44 -0.16 -3.41
CA ARG A 151 11.02 -0.94 -4.57
C ARG A 151 9.57 -0.66 -4.91
N ILE A 152 9.29 0.57 -5.31
CA ILE A 152 7.94 0.97 -5.74
C ILE A 152 7.62 0.26 -7.06
N LEU A 153 6.77 -0.77 -7.00
CA LEU A 153 6.36 -1.57 -8.17
C LEU A 153 7.59 -2.03 -9.00
N GLY A 154 7.60 -1.71 -10.31
CA GLY A 154 8.73 -1.87 -11.22
C GLY A 154 9.58 -0.61 -11.42
N LEU A 155 9.35 0.45 -10.64
CA LEU A 155 9.97 1.77 -10.79
C LEU A 155 11.22 1.96 -9.91
N GLY A 156 11.42 1.06 -8.94
CA GLY A 156 12.61 1.04 -8.09
C GLY A 156 12.51 2.00 -6.90
N ASP A 157 13.66 2.58 -6.54
CA ASP A 157 13.80 3.39 -5.33
C ASP A 157 13.27 4.81 -5.57
N LEU A 158 12.16 5.15 -4.90
CA LEU A 158 11.54 6.48 -4.94
C LEU A 158 11.58 7.20 -3.57
N GLY A 159 12.29 6.63 -2.59
CA GLY A 159 12.47 7.21 -1.26
C GLY A 159 11.16 7.67 -0.62
N ALA A 160 11.14 8.90 -0.10
CA ALA A 160 9.94 9.50 0.50
C ALA A 160 8.75 9.65 -0.47
N GLY A 161 9.01 9.68 -1.78
CA GLY A 161 7.98 9.73 -2.81
C GLY A 161 7.12 8.46 -2.88
N GLY A 162 7.61 7.36 -2.29
CA GLY A 162 6.85 6.13 -2.13
C GLY A 162 5.55 6.27 -1.32
N MET A 163 5.32 7.38 -0.62
CA MET A 163 4.09 7.66 0.15
C MET A 163 2.80 7.52 -0.67
N GLY A 164 2.85 7.74 -1.99
CA GLY A 164 1.68 7.52 -2.85
C GLY A 164 1.11 6.11 -2.75
N ILE A 165 1.95 5.10 -2.53
CA ILE A 165 1.55 3.69 -2.43
C ILE A 165 0.69 3.39 -1.19
N PRO A 166 1.12 3.66 0.06
CA PRO A 166 0.30 3.41 1.23
C PRO A 166 -0.98 4.27 1.23
N ILE A 167 -0.94 5.49 0.68
CA ILE A 167 -2.16 6.31 0.49
C ILE A 167 -3.13 5.60 -0.44
N GLY A 168 -2.66 5.17 -1.61
CA GLY A 168 -3.44 4.46 -2.62
C GLY A 168 -4.03 3.17 -2.05
N LYS A 169 -3.18 2.29 -1.48
CA LYS A 169 -3.59 1.03 -0.84
C LYS A 169 -4.73 1.22 0.16
N LEU A 170 -4.58 2.18 1.08
CA LEU A 170 -5.61 2.43 2.09
C LEU A 170 -6.89 3.02 1.49
N ALA A 171 -6.83 3.68 0.34
CA ALA A 171 -8.04 4.04 -0.41
C ALA A 171 -8.77 2.80 -0.96
N LEU A 172 -8.06 1.78 -1.47
CA LEU A 172 -8.69 0.52 -1.88
C LEU A 172 -9.24 -0.28 -0.71
N TYR A 173 -8.58 -0.26 0.45
CA TYR A 173 -9.12 -0.86 1.67
C TYR A 173 -10.53 -0.36 1.98
N THR A 174 -10.73 0.96 1.91
CA THR A 174 -12.05 1.55 2.10
C THR A 174 -12.98 1.23 0.94
N ALA A 175 -12.56 1.48 -0.31
CA ALA A 175 -13.44 1.39 -1.47
C ALA A 175 -13.85 -0.05 -1.82
N CYS A 176 -12.96 -1.02 -1.62
CA CYS A 176 -13.17 -2.42 -2.01
C CYS A 176 -13.59 -3.31 -0.84
N ALA A 177 -13.09 -3.04 0.38
CA ALA A 177 -13.34 -3.89 1.56
C ALA A 177 -14.18 -3.22 2.65
N GLY A 178 -14.61 -1.96 2.45
CA GLY A 178 -15.46 -1.25 3.40
C GLY A 178 -14.77 -0.90 4.71
N VAL A 179 -13.43 -0.87 4.73
CA VAL A 179 -12.67 -0.46 5.92
C VAL A 179 -12.89 1.04 6.16
N PRO A 180 -13.38 1.46 7.33
CA PRO A 180 -13.57 2.89 7.59
C PRO A 180 -12.25 3.67 7.56
N PRO A 181 -12.16 4.79 6.82
CA PRO A 181 -10.90 5.50 6.57
C PRO A 181 -10.26 6.07 7.84
N GLN A 182 -11.03 6.35 8.89
CA GLN A 182 -10.49 6.78 10.18
C GLN A 182 -9.64 5.70 10.89
N TYR A 183 -9.72 4.45 10.46
CA TYR A 183 -8.90 3.36 10.98
C TYR A 183 -7.60 3.14 10.21
N CYS A 184 -7.37 3.94 9.16
CA CYS A 184 -6.27 3.79 8.23
C CYS A 184 -5.18 4.82 8.50
N LEU A 185 -3.91 4.40 8.50
CA LEU A 185 -2.76 5.28 8.64
C LEU A 185 -1.67 4.92 7.61
N PRO A 186 -1.45 5.75 6.57
CA PRO A 186 -0.36 5.57 5.62
C PRO A 186 0.97 6.03 6.22
N VAL A 187 2.04 5.25 6.06
CA VAL A 187 3.36 5.54 6.64
C VAL A 187 4.48 5.35 5.63
N VAL A 188 5.48 6.23 5.66
CA VAL A 188 6.78 6.02 5.04
C VAL A 188 7.87 6.02 6.10
N LEU A 189 8.75 5.01 6.05
CA LEU A 189 10.01 4.97 6.79
C LEU A 189 11.12 5.56 5.92
N ASP A 190 11.44 6.84 6.13
CA ASP A 190 12.45 7.53 5.32
C ASP A 190 13.84 7.29 5.91
N VAL A 191 14.55 6.33 5.31
CA VAL A 191 15.93 5.96 5.70
C VAL A 191 16.96 6.50 4.70
N GLY A 192 16.56 7.43 3.83
CA GLY A 192 17.30 7.88 2.66
C GLY A 192 16.85 7.20 1.37
N THR A 193 17.52 7.53 0.27
CA THR A 193 17.31 6.93 -1.07
C THR A 193 18.65 6.77 -1.77
N ASN A 194 18.82 5.70 -2.53
CA ASN A 194 19.99 5.48 -3.39
C ASN A 194 19.74 5.98 -4.82
N ASN A 195 18.60 6.62 -5.08
CA ASN A 195 18.27 7.19 -6.37
C ASN A 195 18.96 8.55 -6.53
N THR A 196 20.07 8.59 -7.27
CA THR A 196 20.86 9.79 -7.51
C THR A 196 20.03 10.94 -8.08
N ALA A 197 19.08 10.66 -8.98
CA ALA A 197 18.23 11.70 -9.56
C ALA A 197 17.37 12.41 -8.50
N LEU A 198 16.88 11.68 -7.48
CA LEU A 198 16.16 12.27 -6.35
C LEU A 198 17.09 13.02 -5.39
N LEU A 199 18.30 12.50 -5.16
CA LEU A 199 19.29 13.19 -4.32
C LEU A 199 19.70 14.54 -4.92
N GLU A 200 19.81 14.63 -6.24
CA GLU A 200 20.18 15.82 -7.00
C GLU A 200 19.00 16.78 -7.26
N ASP A 201 17.76 16.28 -7.26
CA ASP A 201 16.57 17.10 -7.49
C ASP A 201 16.32 18.06 -6.31
N PRO A 202 16.41 19.39 -6.49
CA PRO A 202 16.22 20.37 -5.41
C PRO A 202 14.80 20.38 -4.82
N LEU A 203 13.82 19.78 -5.49
CA LEU A 203 12.44 19.70 -5.01
C LEU A 203 12.19 18.45 -4.16
N TYR A 204 13.08 17.45 -4.18
CA TYR A 204 12.93 16.24 -3.37
C TYR A 204 12.71 16.56 -1.88
N LEU A 205 11.67 15.96 -1.30
CA LEU A 205 11.17 16.23 0.05
C LEU A 205 11.70 15.26 1.12
N GLY A 206 12.35 14.17 0.73
CA GLY A 206 12.91 13.18 1.68
C GLY A 206 14.33 13.51 2.14
N LEU A 207 14.88 12.63 2.98
CA LEU A 207 16.27 12.74 3.43
C LEU A 207 17.24 12.63 2.24
N ARG A 208 18.08 13.66 2.06
CA ARG A 208 19.13 13.72 1.03
C ARG A 208 20.39 12.96 1.46
N GLN A 209 20.23 11.66 1.65
CA GLN A 209 21.32 10.74 1.97
C GLN A 209 21.04 9.37 1.35
N ASN A 210 22.11 8.59 1.14
CA ASN A 210 21.97 7.19 0.77
C ASN A 210 21.26 6.40 1.88
N ARG A 211 20.64 5.28 1.49
CA ARG A 211 19.88 4.44 2.41
C ARG A 211 20.75 3.87 3.54
N VAL A 212 20.27 4.01 4.77
CA VAL A 212 20.84 3.30 5.93
C VAL A 212 20.53 1.81 5.85
N ARG A 213 21.48 0.96 6.26
CA ARG A 213 21.43 -0.50 6.14
C ARG A 213 21.83 -1.21 7.43
N GLY A 214 21.61 -2.52 7.45
CA GLY A 214 22.12 -3.40 8.51
C GLY A 214 21.39 -3.22 9.84
N ALA A 215 22.16 -3.26 10.94
CA ALA A 215 21.61 -3.22 12.30
C ALA A 215 20.85 -1.92 12.57
N GLU A 216 21.36 -0.78 12.13
CA GLU A 216 20.72 0.52 12.36
C GLU A 216 19.33 0.61 11.70
N TYR A 217 19.20 0.14 10.47
CA TYR A 217 17.89 0.03 9.80
C TYR A 217 16.96 -0.94 10.55
N THR A 218 17.49 -2.10 10.95
CA THR A 218 16.70 -3.13 11.64
C THR A 218 16.15 -2.62 12.98
N GLU A 219 16.99 -1.96 13.78
CA GLU A 219 16.62 -1.33 15.06
C GLU A 219 15.56 -0.24 14.88
N PHE A 220 15.65 0.54 13.79
CA PHE A 220 14.65 1.55 13.46
C PHE A 220 13.29 0.94 13.14
N VAL A 221 13.25 -0.15 12.37
CA VAL A 221 12.00 -0.89 12.10
C VAL A 221 11.47 -1.56 13.38
N ASP A 222 12.34 -2.10 14.24
CA ASP A 222 11.94 -2.65 15.54
C ASP A 222 11.28 -1.58 16.42
N GLU A 223 11.86 -0.37 16.50
CA GLU A 223 11.28 0.76 17.21
C GLU A 223 9.91 1.13 16.65
N PHE A 224 9.77 1.17 15.31
CA PHE A 224 8.50 1.45 14.65
C PHE A 224 7.42 0.44 15.05
N VAL A 225 7.72 -0.87 14.95
CA VAL A 225 6.76 -1.91 15.31
C VAL A 225 6.40 -1.83 16.79
N ALA A 226 7.37 -1.64 17.68
CA ALA A 226 7.13 -1.49 19.12
C ALA A 226 6.25 -0.26 19.43
N ALA A 227 6.50 0.87 18.78
CA ALA A 227 5.71 2.09 18.93
C ALA A 227 4.27 1.90 18.44
N VAL A 228 4.08 1.24 17.28
CA VAL A 228 2.74 0.90 16.76
C VAL A 228 2.00 -0.01 17.73
N GLN A 229 2.62 -1.07 18.24
CA GLN A 229 1.95 -1.97 19.20
C GLN A 229 1.60 -1.27 20.51
N ALA A 230 2.43 -0.33 20.97
CA ALA A 230 2.18 0.42 22.20
C ALA A 230 1.03 1.44 22.06
N LEU A 231 0.86 2.06 20.89
CA LEU A 231 -0.18 3.08 20.64
C LEU A 231 -1.47 2.48 20.07
N TYR A 232 -1.32 1.49 19.20
CA TYR A 232 -2.37 0.92 18.35
C TYR A 232 -2.35 -0.63 18.44
N PRO A 233 -2.62 -1.23 19.61
CA PRO A 233 -2.45 -2.67 19.84
C PRO A 233 -3.35 -3.57 19.00
N LYS A 234 -4.38 -3.02 18.34
CA LYS A 234 -5.27 -3.74 17.42
C LYS A 234 -4.88 -3.60 15.95
N CYS A 235 -3.79 -2.89 15.68
CA CYS A 235 -3.39 -2.56 14.32
C CYS A 235 -2.78 -3.76 13.60
N CYS A 236 -3.24 -4.00 12.38
CA CYS A 236 -2.56 -4.80 11.38
C CYS A 236 -1.53 -3.92 10.66
N ILE A 237 -0.29 -4.38 10.56
CA ILE A 237 0.78 -3.72 9.80
C ILE A 237 0.94 -4.44 8.47
N GLN A 238 0.61 -3.77 7.36
CA GLN A 238 0.91 -4.23 6.01
C GLN A 238 2.22 -3.61 5.53
N TRP A 239 3.17 -4.45 5.15
CA TRP A 239 4.42 -4.04 4.49
C TRP A 239 4.22 -4.01 2.98
N GLU A 240 4.62 -2.91 2.34
CA GLU A 240 4.43 -2.69 0.91
C GLU A 240 5.70 -2.14 0.25
N ASP A 241 6.05 -2.65 -0.93
CA ASP A 241 7.08 -2.10 -1.82
C ASP A 241 8.49 -1.99 -1.17
N PHE A 242 8.80 -2.91 -0.26
CA PHE A 242 10.16 -3.09 0.26
C PHE A 242 11.01 -3.89 -0.73
N ALA A 243 12.30 -3.57 -0.82
CA ALA A 243 13.25 -4.38 -1.58
C ALA A 243 13.32 -5.82 -1.02
N ASN A 244 13.59 -6.81 -1.88
CA ASN A 244 13.63 -8.24 -1.50
C ASN A 244 14.56 -8.52 -0.30
N LEU A 245 15.68 -7.79 -0.20
CA LEU A 245 16.64 -7.88 0.90
C LEU A 245 16.02 -7.55 2.26
N ASN A 246 14.98 -6.70 2.30
CA ASN A 246 14.31 -6.27 3.52
C ASN A 246 12.94 -6.94 3.69
N ALA A 247 12.16 -7.08 2.63
CA ALA A 247 10.77 -7.56 2.68
C ALA A 247 10.66 -8.96 3.34
N VAL A 248 11.50 -9.91 2.93
CA VAL A 248 11.47 -11.28 3.44
C VAL A 248 11.94 -11.35 4.91
N PRO A 249 13.09 -10.75 5.30
CA PRO A 249 13.49 -10.71 6.70
C PRO A 249 12.52 -9.98 7.62
N ILE A 250 11.93 -8.84 7.18
CA ILE A 250 10.91 -8.10 7.95
C ILE A 250 9.71 -9.00 8.21
N LEU A 251 9.17 -9.64 7.17
CA LEU A 251 8.02 -10.53 7.32
C LEU A 251 8.34 -11.69 8.28
N ALA A 252 9.48 -12.36 8.08
CA ALA A 252 9.91 -13.47 8.95
C ALA A 252 10.09 -13.03 10.42
N ARG A 253 10.58 -11.81 10.65
CA ARG A 253 10.83 -11.28 11.99
C ARG A 253 9.56 -11.01 12.79
N TYR A 254 8.48 -10.59 12.13
CA TYR A 254 7.28 -10.05 12.80
C TYR A 254 6.01 -10.89 12.66
N ARG A 255 5.89 -11.76 11.65
CA ARG A 255 4.66 -12.53 11.35
C ARG A 255 4.08 -13.34 12.51
N ASP A 256 4.93 -13.82 13.43
CA ASP A 256 4.52 -14.61 14.59
C ASP A 256 4.48 -13.80 15.89
N LYS A 257 4.69 -12.48 15.81
CA LYS A 257 4.77 -11.57 16.98
C LYS A 257 3.66 -10.53 17.00
N VAL A 258 3.23 -10.06 15.84
CA VAL A 258 2.22 -9.01 15.68
C VAL A 258 1.28 -9.35 14.54
N CYS A 259 0.10 -8.71 14.48
CA CYS A 259 -0.77 -8.81 13.32
C CYS A 259 -0.12 -8.09 12.14
N THR A 260 0.44 -8.83 11.20
CA THR A 260 1.16 -8.25 10.07
C THR A 260 1.17 -9.18 8.86
N TYR A 261 1.31 -8.59 7.68
CA TYR A 261 1.50 -9.32 6.44
C TYR A 261 2.22 -8.42 5.41
N ASN A 262 2.71 -9.01 4.32
CA ASN A 262 3.26 -8.28 3.18
C ASN A 262 2.44 -8.63 1.94
N ASP A 263 1.88 -7.63 1.26
CA ASP A 263 0.97 -7.88 0.12
C ASP A 263 1.73 -8.35 -1.14
N ASP A 264 2.94 -7.82 -1.38
CA ASP A 264 3.79 -8.23 -2.50
C ASP A 264 4.11 -9.73 -2.47
N ILE A 265 4.30 -10.29 -1.28
CA ILE A 265 4.60 -11.71 -1.04
C ILE A 265 3.31 -12.51 -0.90
N GLN A 266 2.50 -12.20 0.13
CA GLN A 266 1.37 -13.04 0.55
C GLN A 266 0.10 -12.72 -0.24
N GLY A 267 -0.16 -11.45 -0.54
CA GLY A 267 -1.29 -11.01 -1.36
C GLY A 267 -1.17 -11.51 -2.80
N THR A 268 -0.01 -11.29 -3.42
CA THR A 268 0.29 -11.79 -4.77
C THR A 268 0.19 -13.32 -4.83
N ALA A 269 0.72 -14.03 -3.83
CA ALA A 269 0.57 -15.48 -3.73
C ALA A 269 -0.91 -15.91 -3.67
N GLY A 270 -1.72 -15.22 -2.85
CA GLY A 270 -3.14 -15.50 -2.71
C GLY A 270 -3.92 -15.36 -4.02
N VAL A 271 -3.74 -14.24 -4.73
CA VAL A 271 -4.44 -14.01 -6.01
C VAL A 271 -3.95 -14.96 -7.11
N ALA A 272 -2.64 -15.27 -7.16
CA ALA A 272 -2.09 -16.22 -8.13
C ALA A 272 -2.63 -17.63 -7.92
N LEU A 273 -2.64 -18.13 -6.68
CA LEU A 273 -3.21 -19.44 -6.36
C LEU A 273 -4.72 -19.46 -6.67
N ALA A 274 -5.47 -18.41 -6.35
CA ALA A 274 -6.88 -18.32 -6.69
C ALA A 274 -7.12 -18.44 -8.21
N GLY A 275 -6.28 -17.79 -9.02
CA GLY A 275 -6.30 -17.91 -10.48
C GLY A 275 -6.01 -19.33 -10.97
N ILE A 276 -4.98 -19.99 -10.42
CA ILE A 276 -4.63 -21.38 -10.77
C ILE A 276 -5.77 -22.33 -10.41
N LEU A 277 -6.35 -22.20 -9.21
CA LEU A 277 -7.49 -23.02 -8.79
C LEU A 277 -8.72 -22.79 -9.68
N ALA A 278 -8.94 -21.55 -10.16
CA ALA A 278 -9.98 -21.26 -11.13
C ALA A 278 -9.73 -21.95 -12.48
N ALA A 279 -8.49 -21.92 -12.98
CA ALA A 279 -8.09 -22.63 -14.19
C ALA A 279 -8.25 -24.15 -14.04
N SER A 280 -7.83 -24.72 -12.91
CA SER A 280 -8.00 -26.15 -12.60
C SER A 280 -9.44 -26.63 -12.67
N ARG A 281 -10.41 -25.79 -12.24
CA ARG A 281 -11.85 -26.11 -12.36
C ARG A 281 -12.34 -26.14 -13.81
N ILE A 282 -11.70 -25.38 -14.70
CA ILE A 282 -12.02 -25.36 -16.13
C ILE A 282 -11.40 -26.57 -16.84
N THR A 283 -10.14 -26.90 -16.51
CA THR A 283 -9.39 -27.99 -17.15
C THR A 283 -9.73 -29.36 -16.57
N GLY A 284 -10.33 -29.43 -15.38
CA GLY A 284 -10.61 -30.68 -14.67
C GLY A 284 -9.36 -31.38 -14.11
N THR A 285 -8.25 -30.66 -13.98
CA THR A 285 -6.97 -31.20 -13.48
C THR A 285 -6.73 -30.83 -12.02
N LYS A 286 -6.06 -31.71 -11.25
CA LYS A 286 -5.70 -31.40 -9.86
C LYS A 286 -4.50 -30.47 -9.80
N LEU A 287 -4.38 -29.73 -8.70
CA LEU A 287 -3.19 -28.91 -8.44
C LEU A 287 -1.96 -29.82 -8.28
N THR A 288 -2.12 -30.96 -7.60
CA THR A 288 -1.08 -31.99 -7.46
C THR A 288 -0.68 -32.69 -8.76
N ASP A 289 -1.29 -32.38 -9.90
CA ASP A 289 -0.88 -32.89 -11.22
C ASP A 289 -0.04 -31.85 -11.98
N GLN A 290 0.00 -30.60 -11.51
CA GLN A 290 0.69 -29.51 -12.20
C GLN A 290 2.20 -29.54 -11.94
N ARG A 291 2.94 -28.97 -12.90
CA ARG A 291 4.34 -28.56 -12.77
C ARG A 291 4.43 -27.13 -13.28
N LEU A 292 5.00 -26.25 -12.48
CA LEU A 292 4.94 -24.81 -12.67
C LEU A 292 6.35 -24.26 -12.89
N LEU A 293 6.46 -23.38 -13.88
CA LEU A 293 7.69 -22.70 -14.22
C LEU A 293 7.47 -21.19 -14.07
N PHE A 294 8.30 -20.54 -13.27
CA PHE A 294 8.23 -19.12 -12.99
C PHE A 294 9.41 -18.39 -13.61
N LEU A 295 9.15 -17.30 -14.33
CA LEU A 295 10.16 -16.33 -14.72
C LEU A 295 10.19 -15.20 -13.69
N GLY A 296 11.10 -15.29 -12.72
CA GLY A 296 11.24 -14.35 -11.61
C GLY A 296 11.35 -15.04 -10.25
N GLY A 297 12.58 -15.30 -9.80
CA GLY A 297 12.91 -15.91 -8.51
C GLY A 297 12.96 -14.94 -7.32
N GLY A 298 12.23 -13.83 -7.38
CA GLY A 298 12.16 -12.81 -6.32
C GLY A 298 11.15 -13.14 -5.21
N SER A 299 10.86 -12.17 -4.34
CA SER A 299 9.95 -12.33 -3.19
C SER A 299 8.52 -12.73 -3.60
N ALA A 300 7.98 -12.11 -4.65
CA ALA A 300 6.66 -12.46 -5.18
C ALA A 300 6.63 -13.89 -5.78
N GLY A 301 7.59 -14.22 -6.66
CA GLY A 301 7.64 -15.54 -7.32
C GLY A 301 7.81 -16.68 -6.33
N THR A 302 8.72 -16.52 -5.36
CA THR A 302 8.91 -17.50 -4.28
C THR A 302 7.71 -17.58 -3.34
N GLY A 303 7.06 -16.45 -3.02
CA GLY A 303 5.82 -16.43 -2.25
C GLY A 303 4.67 -17.20 -2.92
N ILE A 304 4.49 -17.01 -4.24
CA ILE A 304 3.50 -17.75 -5.02
C ILE A 304 3.83 -19.26 -5.02
N ALA A 305 5.07 -19.61 -5.32
CA ALA A 305 5.53 -21.00 -5.35
C ALA A 305 5.35 -21.70 -4.00
N GLU A 306 5.63 -21.01 -2.90
CA GLU A 306 5.43 -21.51 -1.54
C GLU A 306 3.95 -21.76 -1.25
N LEU A 307 3.07 -20.79 -1.53
CA LEU A 307 1.64 -20.95 -1.24
C LEU A 307 1.01 -22.06 -2.09
N ILE A 308 1.44 -22.20 -3.35
CA ILE A 308 1.04 -23.32 -4.20
C ILE A 308 1.54 -24.64 -3.63
N SER A 309 2.79 -24.69 -3.16
CA SER A 309 3.36 -25.91 -2.57
C SER A 309 2.61 -26.33 -1.30
N LEU A 310 2.25 -25.38 -0.45
CA LEU A 310 1.38 -25.61 0.72
C LEU A 310 -0.03 -26.07 0.31
N ALA A 311 -0.59 -25.54 -0.78
CA ALA A 311 -1.88 -25.98 -1.30
C ALA A 311 -1.82 -27.41 -1.86
N MET A 312 -0.77 -27.77 -2.61
CA MET A 312 -0.51 -29.15 -3.04
C MET A 312 -0.34 -30.09 -1.83
N ALA A 313 0.35 -29.64 -0.78
CA ALA A 313 0.52 -30.43 0.43
C ALA A 313 -0.80 -30.65 1.18
N ARG A 314 -1.69 -29.66 1.20
CA ARG A 314 -3.07 -29.80 1.73
C ARG A 314 -3.91 -30.79 0.92
N GLU A 315 -3.62 -31.00 -0.36
CA GLU A 315 -4.22 -32.05 -1.19
C GLU A 315 -3.56 -33.43 -1.01
N GLY A 316 -2.57 -33.56 -0.14
CA GLY A 316 -1.93 -34.83 0.24
C GLY A 316 -0.56 -35.09 -0.39
N LEU A 317 0.02 -34.11 -1.09
CA LEU A 317 1.39 -34.24 -1.61
C LEU A 317 2.43 -34.01 -0.50
N ASP A 318 3.58 -34.67 -0.57
CA ASP A 318 4.71 -34.32 0.29
C ASP A 318 5.20 -32.89 -0.03
N ILE A 319 5.56 -32.11 1.00
CA ILE A 319 5.94 -30.70 0.80
C ILE A 319 7.23 -30.56 -0.01
N ALA A 320 8.20 -31.47 0.15
CA ALA A 320 9.42 -31.43 -0.65
C ALA A 320 9.15 -31.80 -2.11
N GLU A 321 8.22 -32.73 -2.36
CA GLU A 321 7.72 -33.00 -3.71
C GLU A 321 6.95 -31.81 -4.31
N ALA A 322 6.15 -31.11 -3.51
CA ALA A 322 5.46 -29.90 -3.93
C ALA A 322 6.45 -28.80 -4.33
N HIS A 323 7.52 -28.58 -3.55
CA HIS A 323 8.59 -27.65 -3.93
C HIS A 323 9.26 -28.04 -5.25
N ARG A 324 9.56 -29.34 -5.47
CA ARG A 324 10.15 -29.83 -6.73
C ARG A 324 9.26 -29.60 -7.96
N ARG A 325 7.96 -29.39 -7.80
CA ARG A 325 7.04 -29.05 -8.89
C ARG A 325 7.03 -27.58 -9.26
N ASN A 326 7.67 -26.73 -8.46
CA ASN A 326 7.79 -25.30 -8.71
C ASN A 326 9.25 -24.98 -9.09
N ALA A 327 9.50 -24.78 -10.37
CA ALA A 327 10.81 -24.37 -10.90
C ALA A 327 10.81 -22.86 -11.12
N LEU A 328 11.82 -22.15 -10.61
CA LEU A 328 11.91 -20.69 -10.76
C LEU A 328 13.20 -20.33 -11.51
N PHE A 329 13.14 -19.29 -12.32
CA PHE A 329 14.29 -18.63 -12.94
C PHE A 329 14.50 -17.26 -12.32
N ASP A 330 15.75 -16.90 -12.06
CA ASP A 330 16.13 -15.51 -11.80
C ASP A 330 17.09 -15.00 -12.89
N ILE A 331 17.72 -13.85 -12.65
CA ILE A 331 18.64 -13.22 -13.61
C ILE A 331 19.85 -14.10 -13.97
N ASN A 332 20.21 -15.08 -13.13
CA ASN A 332 21.33 -15.99 -13.34
C ASN A 332 20.88 -17.36 -13.88
N GLY A 333 19.61 -17.50 -14.27
CA GLY A 333 19.03 -18.72 -14.83
C GLY A 333 18.17 -19.51 -13.83
N LEU A 334 17.99 -20.80 -14.12
CA LEU A 334 17.21 -21.70 -13.28
C LEU A 334 17.81 -21.80 -11.87
N LEU A 335 16.97 -21.80 -10.83
CA LEU A 335 17.39 -22.12 -9.47
C LEU A 335 17.72 -23.62 -9.39
N VAL A 336 19.00 -23.95 -9.21
CA VAL A 336 19.50 -25.33 -9.10
C VAL A 336 20.36 -25.52 -7.86
N SER A 337 20.43 -26.74 -7.33
CA SER A 337 21.14 -27.08 -6.09
C SER A 337 22.64 -26.77 -6.11
N SER A 338 23.25 -26.71 -7.31
CA SER A 338 24.66 -26.39 -7.52
C SER A 338 24.99 -24.90 -7.46
N ARG A 339 23.98 -24.01 -7.45
CA ARG A 339 24.18 -22.57 -7.34
C ARG A 339 24.49 -22.15 -5.90
N THR A 340 25.55 -21.36 -5.72
CA THR A 340 26.03 -20.88 -4.41
C THR A 340 25.54 -19.46 -4.08
N ASP A 341 24.88 -18.80 -5.02
CA ASP A 341 24.38 -17.43 -4.92
C ASP A 341 22.92 -17.32 -4.48
N LEU A 342 22.26 -18.46 -4.19
CA LEU A 342 20.85 -18.50 -3.81
C LEU A 342 20.60 -17.93 -2.41
N ALA A 343 19.64 -17.01 -2.31
CA ALA A 343 19.11 -16.55 -1.04
C ALA A 343 18.37 -17.67 -0.30
N ASP A 344 18.26 -17.58 1.04
CA ASP A 344 17.64 -18.64 1.85
C ASP A 344 16.20 -18.97 1.44
N PHE A 345 15.42 -17.96 1.06
CA PHE A 345 14.03 -18.13 0.62
C PHE A 345 13.91 -18.75 -0.79
N GLN A 346 14.99 -18.81 -1.56
CA GLN A 346 15.05 -19.43 -2.88
C GLN A 346 15.44 -20.91 -2.80
N LYS A 347 16.25 -21.30 -1.80
CA LYS A 347 16.82 -22.66 -1.64
C LYS A 347 15.78 -23.78 -1.67
N PRO A 348 14.57 -23.66 -1.09
CA PRO A 348 13.57 -24.74 -1.14
C PRO A 348 13.18 -25.15 -2.57
N PHE A 349 13.29 -24.24 -3.54
CA PHE A 349 12.90 -24.47 -4.93
C PHE A 349 14.06 -24.82 -5.86
N ALA A 350 15.27 -24.96 -5.31
CA ALA A 350 16.46 -25.32 -6.08
C ALA A 350 16.33 -26.74 -6.64
N GLN A 351 16.36 -26.87 -7.97
CA GLN A 351 16.18 -28.12 -8.68
C GLN A 351 17.48 -28.94 -8.69
N ASP A 352 17.39 -30.25 -8.48
CA ASP A 352 18.53 -31.17 -8.63
C ASP A 352 18.73 -31.55 -10.09
N ARG A 353 19.37 -30.64 -10.85
CA ARG A 353 19.65 -30.83 -12.29
C ARG A 353 20.76 -29.89 -12.79
N PRO A 354 21.28 -30.12 -14.02
CA PRO A 354 22.26 -29.22 -14.62
C PRO A 354 21.76 -27.78 -14.73
N PRO A 355 22.63 -26.76 -14.54
CA PRO A 355 22.27 -25.36 -14.73
C PRO A 355 21.69 -25.08 -16.12
N ILE A 356 20.67 -24.22 -16.17
CA ILE A 356 20.05 -23.75 -17.41
C ILE A 356 20.03 -22.21 -17.37
N GLY A 357 20.78 -21.58 -18.29
CA GLY A 357 20.90 -20.11 -18.34
C GLY A 357 19.83 -19.41 -19.17
N THR A 358 19.02 -20.15 -19.92
CA THR A 358 17.98 -19.62 -20.83
C THR A 358 16.61 -20.16 -20.43
N PHE A 359 15.61 -19.28 -20.38
CA PHE A 359 14.23 -19.64 -20.04
C PHE A 359 13.57 -20.51 -21.11
#